data_AF-A0A1F8VS77-F1
#
_entry.id   AF-A0A1F8VS77-F1
#
_cell.length_a   1.000
_cell.length_b   1.000
_cell.length_c   1.000
_cell.angle_alpha   90.00
_cell.angle_beta   90.00
_cell.angle_gamma   90.00
#
_symmetry.space_group_name_H-M   'P 1'
#
loop_
_entity.id
_entity.type
_entity.pdbx_description
1 polymer ?
#
loop_
_entity_poly.entity_id
_entity_poly.type
_entity_poly.pdbx_seq_one_letter_code
_entity_poly.pdbx_strand_id
1 'polypeptide(L)'
;MCLLASLLAIATTSQAQVAYDQIEVGTTLTASGIALGLFSKPIPLPEGNWAVVNRSVVELPLTGGRSDSPSSTPRVSLTLRRLDRGDSPLFAMVVHFTPNSIPINWGNRPCTTDDPLGLVDNFNVNANAMLYACARSNALYNLRQIVKDAPTGPDNWFKAYLSGLAPHADELPNSAVAVDINSNKFRGKAMNITFLLRADANADVNPAYRQHLQTWMHDTGLRWMKVVNNDATDLPGPATYWASK
;
A
#
# COMPACT_ATOMS: atom_id res chain seq x y z
N MET A 1 47.10 10.99 -33.51
CA MET A 1 46.62 10.16 -32.39
C MET A 1 45.15 10.51 -32.16
N CYS A 2 44.24 9.61 -32.55
CA CYS A 2 42.79 9.80 -32.43
C CYS A 2 42.33 9.09 -31.15
N LEU A 3 41.90 9.84 -30.15
CA LEU A 3 41.31 9.31 -28.91
C LEU A 3 39.83 9.02 -29.16
N LEU A 4 39.49 7.74 -29.36
CA LEU A 4 38.13 7.24 -29.31
C LEU A 4 37.67 7.21 -27.84
N ALA A 5 36.85 8.19 -27.46
CA ALA A 5 36.14 8.18 -26.19
C ALA A 5 34.91 7.27 -26.33
N SER A 6 34.96 6.11 -25.67
CA SER A 6 33.83 5.20 -25.55
C SER A 6 32.74 5.82 -24.69
N LEU A 7 31.61 6.23 -25.30
CA LEU A 7 30.39 6.52 -24.56
C LEU A 7 29.83 5.21 -23.98
N LEU A 8 29.98 5.02 -22.67
CA LEU A 8 29.09 4.14 -21.93
C LEU A 8 27.70 4.80 -21.90
N ALA A 9 26.82 4.36 -22.78
CA ALA A 9 25.39 4.59 -22.63
C ALA A 9 24.92 3.82 -21.40
N ILE A 10 24.71 4.54 -20.30
CA ILE A 10 23.93 4.02 -19.17
C ILE A 10 22.49 3.95 -19.68
N ALA A 11 22.09 2.76 -20.14
CA ALA A 11 20.70 2.48 -20.43
C ALA A 11 19.94 2.57 -19.10
N THR A 12 19.36 3.72 -18.82
CA THR A 12 18.27 3.81 -17.86
C THR A 12 17.12 3.02 -18.45
N THR A 13 17.02 1.74 -18.08
CA THR A 13 15.81 0.97 -18.30
C THR A 13 14.69 1.68 -17.54
N SER A 14 13.97 2.54 -18.24
CA SER A 14 12.63 2.95 -17.83
C SER A 14 11.81 1.66 -17.77
N GLN A 15 11.70 1.08 -16.57
CA GLN A 15 10.87 -0.10 -16.40
C GLN A 15 9.42 0.35 -16.58
N ALA A 16 8.79 -0.17 -17.63
CA ALA A 16 7.41 0.11 -17.92
C ALA A 16 6.51 -0.30 -16.75
N GLN A 17 5.40 0.41 -16.60
CA GLN A 17 4.32 -0.02 -15.71
C GLN A 17 3.82 -1.40 -16.12
N VAL A 18 3.48 -2.23 -15.13
CA VAL A 18 2.86 -3.54 -15.38
C VAL A 18 1.35 -3.39 -15.27
N ALA A 19 0.63 -3.87 -16.28
CA ALA A 19 -0.84 -3.88 -16.26
C ALA A 19 -1.35 -4.81 -15.15
N TYR A 20 -2.32 -4.35 -14.36
CA TYR A 20 -2.76 -5.07 -13.16
C TYR A 20 -3.30 -6.48 -13.41
N ASP A 21 -3.80 -6.73 -14.62
CA ASP A 21 -4.32 -8.00 -15.10
C ASP A 21 -3.21 -8.97 -15.55
N GLN A 22 -1.99 -8.48 -15.75
CA GLN A 22 -0.79 -9.27 -16.05
C GLN A 22 0.08 -9.53 -14.82
N ILE A 23 -0.24 -8.93 -13.67
CA ILE A 23 0.49 -9.15 -12.43
C ILE A 23 0.11 -10.52 -11.87
N GLU A 24 1.10 -11.35 -11.61
CA GLU A 24 0.96 -12.65 -10.94
C GLU A 24 1.97 -12.78 -9.79
N VAL A 25 1.81 -13.82 -8.97
CA VAL A 25 2.83 -14.16 -7.96
C VAL A 25 4.17 -14.41 -8.65
N GLY A 26 5.22 -13.76 -8.16
CA GLY A 26 6.56 -13.77 -8.78
C GLY A 26 6.85 -12.57 -9.69
N THR A 27 5.84 -11.79 -10.09
CA THR A 27 6.07 -10.53 -10.82
C THR A 27 6.87 -9.56 -9.95
N THR A 28 7.86 -8.91 -10.55
CA THR A 28 8.58 -7.78 -9.92
C THR A 28 8.01 -6.46 -10.40
N LEU A 29 7.60 -5.62 -9.45
CA LEU A 29 7.11 -4.26 -9.68
C LEU A 29 8.14 -3.25 -9.16
N THR A 30 8.17 -2.06 -9.73
CA THR A 30 9.05 -0.98 -9.28
C THR A 30 8.28 0.32 -9.12
N ALA A 31 8.98 1.43 -8.86
CA ALA A 31 8.38 2.75 -8.66
C ALA A 31 7.53 3.24 -9.86
N SER A 32 7.69 2.63 -11.05
CA SER A 32 6.85 2.92 -12.21
C SER A 32 5.37 2.65 -11.94
N GLY A 33 5.06 1.73 -11.02
CA GLY A 33 3.71 1.50 -10.51
C GLY A 33 2.91 0.43 -11.26
N ILE A 34 1.62 0.35 -10.92
CA ILE A 34 0.65 -0.60 -11.46
C ILE A 34 -0.26 0.12 -12.43
N ALA A 35 -0.26 -0.27 -13.71
CA ALA A 35 -1.15 0.32 -14.70
C ALA A 35 -2.58 -0.21 -14.54
N LEU A 36 -3.55 0.70 -14.52
CA LEU A 36 -4.99 0.40 -14.38
C LEU A 36 -5.77 0.48 -15.70
N GLY A 37 -5.15 0.94 -16.78
CA GLY A 37 -5.76 1.13 -18.10
C GLY A 37 -5.51 2.52 -18.68
N LEU A 38 -5.88 2.72 -19.95
CA LEU A 38 -5.48 3.89 -20.76
C LEU A 38 -5.87 5.26 -20.18
N PHE A 39 -7.02 5.34 -19.51
CA PHE A 39 -7.55 6.61 -18.97
C PHE A 39 -7.28 6.80 -17.48
N SER A 40 -6.61 5.83 -16.85
CA SER A 40 -6.28 5.88 -15.43
C SER A 40 -4.79 6.10 -15.25
N LYS A 41 -4.42 7.02 -14.35
CA LYS A 41 -3.05 7.08 -13.88
C LYS A 41 -2.71 5.78 -13.13
N PRO A 42 -1.45 5.33 -13.21
CA PRO A 42 -1.02 4.13 -12.49
C PRO A 42 -1.16 4.33 -10.99
N ILE A 43 -1.28 3.22 -10.25
CA ILE A 43 -1.07 3.25 -8.80
C ILE A 43 0.45 3.34 -8.59
N PRO A 44 0.97 4.46 -8.03
CA PRO A 44 2.39 4.57 -7.72
C PRO A 44 2.78 3.55 -6.65
N LEU A 45 4.04 3.10 -6.70
CA LEU A 45 4.67 2.36 -5.61
C LEU A 45 5.83 3.19 -5.05
N PRO A 46 6.14 3.09 -3.75
CA PRO A 46 7.37 3.67 -3.21
C PRO A 46 8.61 3.12 -3.93
N GLU A 47 9.70 3.89 -3.89
CA GLU A 47 10.98 3.47 -4.45
C GLU A 47 11.44 2.11 -3.89
N GLY A 48 11.89 1.24 -4.79
CA GLY A 48 12.37 -0.11 -4.49
C GLY A 48 11.96 -1.12 -5.56
N ASN A 49 12.40 -2.36 -5.35
CA ASN A 49 11.98 -3.51 -6.15
C ASN A 49 11.05 -4.37 -5.31
N TRP A 50 9.87 -4.66 -5.85
CA TRP A 50 8.78 -5.29 -5.11
C TRP A 50 8.40 -6.61 -5.76
N ALA A 51 8.63 -7.73 -5.06
CA ALA A 51 8.11 -9.02 -5.49
C ALA A 51 6.66 -9.17 -5.04
N VAL A 52 5.80 -9.54 -5.98
CA VAL A 52 4.43 -9.95 -5.69
C VAL A 52 4.47 -11.35 -5.08
N VAL A 53 4.15 -11.46 -3.80
CA VAL A 53 4.16 -12.75 -3.07
C VAL A 53 2.75 -13.30 -2.83
N ASN A 54 1.73 -12.49 -3.08
CA ASN A 54 0.33 -12.91 -3.03
C ASN A 54 -0.50 -12.05 -3.99
N ARG A 55 -1.51 -12.67 -4.59
CA ARG A 55 -2.52 -12.01 -5.40
C ARG A 55 -3.87 -12.67 -5.13
N SER A 56 -4.88 -11.85 -4.90
CA SER A 56 -6.26 -12.31 -4.81
C SER A 56 -7.19 -11.34 -5.52
N VAL A 57 -8.20 -11.88 -6.20
CA VAL A 57 -9.29 -11.11 -6.77
C VAL A 57 -10.58 -11.58 -6.12
N VAL A 58 -11.32 -10.65 -5.54
CA VAL A 58 -12.63 -10.93 -4.92
C VAL A 58 -13.65 -10.02 -5.56
N GLU A 59 -14.78 -10.59 -5.98
CA GLU A 59 -15.92 -9.83 -6.45
C GLU A 59 -16.64 -9.18 -5.25
N LEU A 60 -16.68 -7.86 -5.22
CA LEU A 60 -17.46 -7.10 -4.27
C LEU A 60 -18.88 -6.92 -4.82
N PRO A 61 -19.92 -7.33 -4.10
CA PRO A 61 -21.29 -7.05 -4.52
C PRO A 61 -21.55 -5.54 -4.49
N LEU A 62 -22.17 -5.03 -5.55
CA LEU A 62 -22.58 -3.63 -5.65
C LEU A 62 -24.06 -3.51 -5.31
N THR A 63 -24.39 -2.59 -4.41
CA THR A 63 -25.77 -2.32 -3.99
C THR A 63 -26.11 -0.85 -4.24
N GLY A 64 -27.36 -0.56 -4.62
CA GLY A 64 -27.84 0.82 -4.81
C GLY A 64 -27.52 1.45 -6.17
N GLY A 65 -27.03 0.67 -7.13
CA GLY A 65 -26.90 1.09 -8.54
C GLY A 65 -28.23 1.07 -9.28
N ARG A 66 -28.24 1.59 -10.52
CA ARG A 66 -29.38 1.43 -11.44
C ARG A 66 -29.45 -0.03 -11.93
N SER A 67 -30.59 -0.47 -12.47
CA SER A 67 -30.79 -1.85 -12.93
C SER A 67 -29.85 -2.29 -14.07
N ASP A 68 -29.26 -1.33 -14.79
CA ASP A 68 -28.26 -1.51 -15.86
C ASP A 68 -26.81 -1.45 -15.34
N SER A 69 -26.61 -1.17 -14.05
CA SER A 69 -25.28 -1.13 -13.44
C SER A 69 -24.78 -2.56 -13.18
N PRO A 70 -23.46 -2.81 -13.26
CA PRO A 70 -22.88 -4.10 -12.85
C PRO A 70 -23.32 -4.47 -11.43
N SER A 71 -23.62 -5.74 -11.19
CA SER A 71 -24.00 -6.25 -9.86
C SER A 71 -22.80 -6.51 -8.95
N SER A 72 -21.59 -6.54 -9.49
CA SER A 72 -20.34 -6.67 -8.74
C SER A 72 -19.20 -5.89 -9.37
N THR A 73 -18.10 -5.77 -8.63
CA THR A 73 -16.82 -5.25 -9.12
C THR A 73 -15.66 -6.07 -8.58
N PRO A 74 -14.59 -6.30 -9.35
CA PRO A 74 -13.39 -6.93 -8.83
C PRO A 74 -12.66 -5.98 -7.87
N ARG A 75 -12.31 -6.49 -6.69
CA ARG A 75 -11.25 -5.94 -5.84
C ARG A 75 -10.00 -6.79 -6.00
N VAL A 76 -8.98 -6.21 -6.60
CA VAL A 76 -7.65 -6.81 -6.69
C VAL A 76 -6.90 -6.49 -5.41
N SER A 77 -6.25 -7.49 -4.82
CA SER A 77 -5.35 -7.33 -3.68
C SER A 77 -3.99 -7.96 -4.01
N LEU A 78 -2.92 -7.22 -3.75
CA LEU A 78 -1.54 -7.65 -3.96
C LEU A 78 -0.78 -7.50 -2.65
N THR A 79 -0.02 -8.53 -2.28
CA THR A 79 0.99 -8.41 -1.21
C THR A 79 2.36 -8.36 -1.85
N LEU A 80 3.09 -7.30 -1.51
CA LEU A 80 4.36 -6.94 -2.11
C LEU A 80 5.45 -7.04 -1.04
N ARG A 81 6.48 -7.82 -1.31
CA ARG A 81 7.69 -7.94 -0.48
C ARG A 81 8.81 -7.14 -1.13
N ARG A 82 9.52 -6.33 -0.34
CA ARG A 82 10.69 -5.61 -0.83
C ARG A 82 11.85 -6.59 -1.11
N LEU A 83 12.51 -6.42 -2.26
CA LEU A 83 13.64 -7.23 -2.70
C LEU A 83 15.00 -6.57 -2.39
N ASP A 84 15.08 -5.26 -2.52
CA ASP A 84 16.26 -4.46 -2.19
C ASP A 84 16.34 -4.28 -0.67
N ARG A 85 17.15 -5.14 -0.03
CA ARG A 85 17.35 -5.22 1.43
C ARG A 85 18.15 -4.06 2.03
N GLY A 86 18.10 -2.86 1.45
CA GLY A 86 18.73 -1.68 2.04
C GLY A 86 18.12 -1.34 3.42
N ASP A 87 18.61 -0.29 4.05
CA ASP A 87 18.14 0.20 5.37
C ASP A 87 16.69 0.73 5.37
N SER A 88 15.90 0.45 4.33
CA SER A 88 14.53 0.96 4.27
C SER A 88 13.68 0.41 5.41
N PRO A 89 12.91 1.28 6.10
CA PRO A 89 11.98 0.83 7.12
C PRO A 89 10.79 0.09 6.49
N LEU A 90 10.42 0.35 5.24
CA LEU A 90 9.33 -0.36 4.56
C LEU A 90 9.83 -1.69 4.00
N PHE A 91 9.34 -2.81 4.53
CA PHE A 91 9.77 -4.15 4.11
C PHE A 91 8.70 -4.91 3.31
N ALA A 92 7.43 -4.57 3.49
CA ALA A 92 6.32 -5.13 2.75
C ALA A 92 5.14 -4.15 2.70
N MET A 93 4.24 -4.36 1.75
CA MET A 93 2.99 -3.62 1.66
C MET A 93 1.88 -4.49 1.09
N VAL A 94 0.64 -4.13 1.39
CA VAL A 94 -0.56 -4.72 0.80
C VAL A 94 -1.30 -3.60 0.07
N VAL A 95 -1.62 -3.81 -1.20
CA VAL A 95 -2.38 -2.84 -1.99
C VAL A 95 -3.69 -3.48 -2.42
N HIS A 96 -4.81 -2.80 -2.15
CA HIS A 96 -6.14 -3.18 -2.61
C HIS A 96 -6.70 -2.10 -3.51
N PHE A 97 -7.31 -2.47 -4.61
CA PHE A 97 -7.93 -1.50 -5.50
C PHE A 97 -9.05 -2.12 -6.33
N THR A 98 -10.03 -1.29 -6.67
CA THR A 98 -10.94 -1.55 -7.77
C THR A 98 -10.34 -0.95 -9.05
N PRO A 99 -10.09 -1.75 -10.11
CA PRO A 99 -9.46 -1.25 -11.32
C PRO A 99 -10.37 -0.25 -12.07
N ASN A 100 -11.68 -0.49 -12.02
CA ASN A 100 -12.70 0.32 -12.68
C ASN A 100 -13.27 1.37 -11.71
N SER A 101 -13.62 2.55 -12.24
CA SER A 101 -14.48 3.51 -11.53
C SER A 101 -15.92 3.01 -11.53
N ILE A 102 -16.61 3.14 -10.40
CA ILE A 102 -17.92 2.51 -10.20
C ILE A 102 -18.91 3.58 -9.78
N PRO A 103 -20.11 3.66 -10.38
CA PRO A 103 -21.09 4.71 -10.07
C PRO A 103 -21.86 4.45 -8.76
N ILE A 104 -21.19 3.96 -7.71
CA ILE A 104 -21.77 3.67 -6.39
C ILE A 104 -21.30 4.65 -5.31
N ASN A 105 -22.01 4.62 -4.19
CA ASN A 105 -21.60 5.28 -2.95
C ASN A 105 -20.86 4.26 -2.09
N TRP A 106 -19.63 4.57 -1.70
CA TRP A 106 -18.88 3.74 -0.78
C TRP A 106 -19.39 3.95 0.65
N GLY A 107 -19.63 2.86 1.37
CA GLY A 107 -20.01 2.89 2.78
C GLY A 107 -18.80 3.23 3.66
N ASN A 108 -18.55 4.52 3.86
CA ASN A 108 -17.42 5.00 4.67
C ASN A 108 -17.70 4.84 6.16
N ARG A 109 -16.67 4.45 6.91
CA ARG A 109 -16.72 4.40 8.38
C ARG A 109 -16.05 5.64 8.98
N PRO A 110 -16.39 6.05 10.20
CA PRO A 110 -15.60 7.05 10.92
C PRO A 110 -14.13 6.65 10.99
N CYS A 111 -13.22 7.62 10.91
CA CYS A 111 -11.79 7.38 11.02
C CYS A 111 -11.40 7.34 12.49
N THR A 112 -11.30 6.14 13.06
CA THR A 112 -11.03 5.88 14.49
C THR A 112 -10.13 4.65 14.63
N THR A 113 -9.43 4.53 15.76
CA THR A 113 -8.70 3.31 16.12
C THR A 113 -9.05 2.90 17.55
N ASP A 114 -9.08 1.59 17.79
CA ASP A 114 -9.22 1.02 19.13
C ASP A 114 -7.83 0.70 19.75
N ASP A 115 -6.75 0.85 18.98
CA ASP A 115 -5.37 0.70 19.45
C ASP A 115 -4.97 1.95 20.27
N PRO A 116 -4.67 1.84 21.57
CA PRO A 116 -4.24 2.98 22.38
C PRO A 116 -2.93 3.61 21.90
N LEU A 117 -2.10 2.86 21.16
CA LEU A 117 -0.88 3.35 20.53
C LEU A 117 -1.11 3.71 19.06
N GLY A 118 -2.29 3.46 18.51
CA GLY A 118 -2.61 3.79 17.13
C GLY A 118 -2.60 5.29 16.88
N LEU A 119 -2.11 5.69 15.71
CA LEU A 119 -2.28 7.03 15.18
C LEU A 119 -3.46 7.03 14.22
N VAL A 120 -4.16 8.15 14.14
CA VAL A 120 -5.29 8.34 13.22
C VAL A 120 -5.12 9.68 12.53
N ASP A 121 -5.35 9.69 11.22
CA ASP A 121 -5.45 10.91 10.44
C ASP A 121 -6.67 10.83 9.52
N ASN A 122 -7.58 11.78 9.68
CA ASN A 122 -8.79 11.89 8.89
C ASN A 122 -8.64 12.90 7.74
N PHE A 123 -7.49 13.55 7.58
CA PHE A 123 -7.19 14.54 6.53
C PHE A 123 -8.20 15.69 6.48
N ASN A 124 -8.82 16.04 7.61
CA ASN A 124 -9.93 16.99 7.69
C ASN A 124 -11.15 16.63 6.83
N VAL A 125 -11.33 15.35 6.49
CA VAL A 125 -12.52 14.82 5.82
C VAL A 125 -13.35 13.94 6.76
N ASN A 126 -14.65 13.85 6.49
CA ASN A 126 -15.56 12.98 7.22
C ASN A 126 -16.11 11.86 6.32
N ALA A 127 -16.83 10.90 6.91
CA ALA A 127 -17.38 9.75 6.19
C ALA A 127 -18.33 10.12 5.03
N ASN A 128 -18.91 11.32 5.04
CA ASN A 128 -19.84 11.79 4.00
C ASN A 128 -19.12 12.57 2.87
N ALA A 129 -17.80 12.73 2.93
CA ALA A 129 -17.05 13.44 1.91
C ALA A 129 -17.09 12.72 0.56
N MET A 130 -17.11 13.49 -0.54
CA MET A 130 -17.05 12.94 -1.89
C MET A 130 -15.70 12.27 -2.20
N LEU A 131 -14.64 12.71 -1.53
CA LEU A 131 -13.35 12.05 -1.50
C LEU A 131 -13.05 11.75 -0.02
N TYR A 132 -13.20 10.49 0.34
CA TYR A 132 -12.96 10.02 1.69
C TYR A 132 -11.56 9.43 1.79
N ALA A 133 -10.90 9.66 2.91
CA ALA A 133 -9.65 9.03 3.29
C ALA A 133 -9.61 8.84 4.80
N CYS A 134 -8.90 7.80 5.22
CA CYS A 134 -8.61 7.55 6.61
C CYS A 134 -7.29 6.79 6.70
N ALA A 135 -6.35 7.33 7.46
CA ALA A 135 -5.11 6.64 7.79
C ALA A 135 -5.11 6.22 9.25
N ARG A 136 -4.62 5.00 9.50
CA ARG A 136 -4.50 4.43 10.83
C ARG A 136 -3.18 3.70 10.95
N SER A 137 -2.52 3.83 12.09
CA SER A 137 -1.40 2.96 12.43
C SER A 137 -1.78 1.97 13.52
N ASN A 138 -1.23 0.76 13.45
CA ASN A 138 -1.32 -0.24 14.51
C ASN A 138 0.05 -0.87 14.76
N ALA A 139 0.38 -1.13 16.02
CA ALA A 139 1.57 -1.88 16.38
C ALA A 139 1.36 -3.39 16.15
N LEU A 140 2.33 -4.04 15.52
CA LEU A 140 2.34 -5.49 15.30
C LEU A 140 3.52 -6.11 16.05
N TYR A 141 3.24 -6.73 17.19
CA TYR A 141 4.21 -7.49 17.96
C TYR A 141 4.23 -8.96 17.53
N ASN A 142 5.39 -9.61 17.61
CA ASN A 142 5.59 -11.00 17.17
C ASN A 142 5.22 -11.23 15.70
N LEU A 143 5.48 -10.24 14.83
CA LEU A 143 5.09 -10.29 13.42
C LEU A 143 5.60 -11.54 12.71
N ARG A 144 6.84 -11.99 12.95
CA ARG A 144 7.35 -13.22 12.33
C ARG A 144 6.44 -14.40 12.60
N GLN A 145 5.99 -14.57 13.84
CA GLN A 145 5.12 -15.68 14.22
C GLN A 145 3.74 -15.51 13.61
N ILE A 146 3.17 -14.29 13.65
CA ILE A 146 1.91 -13.96 12.97
C ILE A 146 1.96 -14.34 11.49
N VAL A 147 3.06 -14.02 10.80
CA VAL A 147 3.23 -14.32 9.37
C VAL A 147 3.46 -15.81 9.11
N LYS A 148 4.19 -16.52 9.98
CA LYS A 148 4.34 -17.99 9.90
C LYS A 148 3.00 -18.69 10.03
N ASP A 149 2.16 -18.22 10.95
CA ASP A 149 0.88 -18.85 11.26
C ASP A 149 -0.25 -18.40 10.31
N ALA A 150 -0.09 -17.26 9.61
CA ALA A 150 -1.10 -16.66 8.74
C ALA A 150 -1.83 -17.65 7.80
N PRO A 151 -1.19 -18.63 7.13
CA PRO A 151 -1.89 -19.58 6.26
C PRO A 151 -2.93 -20.45 6.99
N THR A 152 -2.71 -20.71 8.27
CA THR A 152 -3.52 -21.63 9.09
C THR A 152 -4.24 -20.94 10.26
N GLY A 153 -3.92 -19.68 10.51
CA GLY A 153 -4.44 -18.91 11.63
C GLY A 153 -5.93 -18.56 11.49
N PRO A 154 -6.55 -18.13 12.60
CA PRO A 154 -7.98 -17.80 12.64
C PRO A 154 -8.29 -16.40 12.07
N ASP A 155 -7.29 -15.52 11.95
CA ASP A 155 -7.49 -14.16 11.44
C ASP A 155 -7.59 -14.14 9.91
N ASN A 156 -8.78 -13.78 9.41
CA ASN A 156 -9.05 -13.76 7.99
C ASN A 156 -8.23 -12.72 7.21
N TRP A 157 -7.86 -11.60 7.84
CA TRP A 157 -7.06 -10.57 7.19
C TRP A 157 -5.61 -11.05 7.04
N PHE A 158 -5.00 -11.59 8.10
CA PHE A 158 -3.66 -12.18 8.02
C PHE A 158 -3.62 -13.33 7.03
N LYS A 159 -4.63 -14.21 7.06
CA LYS A 159 -4.73 -15.31 6.11
C LYS A 159 -4.84 -14.83 4.67
N ALA A 160 -5.70 -13.84 4.40
CA ALA A 160 -5.92 -13.35 3.05
C ALA A 160 -4.69 -12.61 2.49
N TYR A 161 -3.94 -11.88 3.32
CA TYR A 161 -2.95 -10.91 2.83
C TYR A 161 -1.51 -11.16 3.28
N LEU A 162 -1.27 -11.82 4.41
CA LEU A 162 0.10 -12.10 4.88
C LEU A 162 0.58 -13.51 4.57
N SER A 163 -0.29 -14.45 4.19
CA SER A 163 0.11 -15.84 3.90
C SER A 163 1.22 -15.97 2.85
N GLY A 164 1.25 -15.11 1.83
CA GLY A 164 2.32 -15.10 0.83
C GLY A 164 3.70 -14.70 1.38
N LEU A 165 3.75 -14.06 2.55
CA LEU A 165 5.00 -13.74 3.23
C LEU A 165 5.51 -14.88 4.13
N ALA A 166 4.70 -15.92 4.39
CA ALA A 166 5.09 -17.03 5.28
C ALA A 166 6.41 -17.71 4.89
N PRO A 167 6.71 -17.98 3.60
CA PRO A 167 8.01 -18.52 3.19
C PRO A 167 9.20 -17.60 3.46
N HIS A 168 8.96 -16.31 3.73
CA HIS A 168 9.96 -15.28 3.97
C HIS A 168 9.93 -14.74 5.41
N ALA A 169 9.19 -15.40 6.32
CA ALA A 169 8.95 -14.87 7.65
C ALA A 169 10.23 -14.62 8.46
N ASP A 170 11.28 -15.43 8.24
CA ASP A 170 12.55 -15.28 8.96
C ASP A 170 13.32 -13.99 8.58
N GLU A 171 12.97 -13.36 7.45
CA GLU A 171 13.56 -12.08 7.01
C GLU A 171 12.86 -10.85 7.63
N LEU A 172 11.70 -11.06 8.26
CA LEU A 172 10.84 -9.99 8.78
C LEU A 172 11.29 -9.54 10.17
N PRO A 173 11.06 -8.26 10.54
CA PRO A 173 11.28 -7.83 11.91
C PRO A 173 10.29 -8.55 12.87
N ASN A 174 10.66 -8.70 14.13
CA ASN A 174 9.72 -9.22 15.15
C ASN A 174 8.66 -8.18 15.52
N SER A 175 8.99 -6.89 15.42
CA SER A 175 8.09 -5.78 15.69
C SER A 175 7.94 -4.93 14.44
N ALA A 176 6.72 -4.51 14.14
CA ALA A 176 6.41 -3.66 13.01
C ALA A 176 5.32 -2.65 13.36
N VAL A 177 5.22 -1.59 12.56
CA VAL A 177 4.03 -0.76 12.51
C VAL A 177 3.34 -1.01 11.17
N ALA A 178 2.06 -1.33 11.21
CA ALA A 178 1.20 -1.32 10.04
C ALA A 178 0.56 0.07 9.91
N VAL A 179 0.72 0.72 8.76
CA VAL A 179 0.01 1.97 8.44
C VAL A 179 -0.96 1.69 7.30
N ASP A 180 -2.24 1.70 7.61
CA ASP A 180 -3.34 1.51 6.66
C ASP A 180 -3.87 2.86 6.19
N ILE A 181 -3.97 3.07 4.88
CA ILE A 181 -4.55 4.27 4.27
C ILE A 181 -5.67 3.83 3.32
N ASN A 182 -6.90 3.91 3.81
CA ASN A 182 -8.10 3.60 3.04
C ASN A 182 -8.69 4.88 2.46
N SER A 183 -8.87 4.89 1.14
CA SER A 183 -9.43 6.04 0.42
C SER A 183 -10.40 5.61 -0.67
N ASN A 184 -11.42 6.42 -0.90
CA ASN A 184 -12.34 6.21 -2.01
C ASN A 184 -12.97 7.51 -2.46
N LYS A 185 -13.48 7.48 -3.69
CA LYS A 185 -14.20 8.60 -4.31
C LYS A 185 -15.63 8.20 -4.60
N PHE A 186 -16.57 9.08 -4.29
CA PHE A 186 -17.97 8.99 -4.69
C PHE A 186 -18.06 8.77 -6.20
N ARG A 187 -18.78 7.72 -6.61
CA ARG A 187 -18.86 7.29 -8.00
C ARG A 187 -17.48 7.09 -8.66
N GLY A 188 -16.52 6.58 -7.90
CA GLY A 188 -15.14 6.40 -8.31
C GLY A 188 -14.56 5.08 -7.83
N LYS A 189 -13.23 5.06 -7.65
CA LYS A 189 -12.48 3.88 -7.19
C LYS A 189 -12.45 3.83 -5.67
N ALA A 190 -12.30 2.62 -5.14
CA ALA A 190 -11.83 2.40 -3.78
C ALA A 190 -10.41 1.83 -3.84
N MET A 191 -9.52 2.41 -3.04
CA MET A 191 -8.13 1.98 -2.94
C MET A 191 -7.68 2.00 -1.49
N ASN A 192 -7.02 0.93 -1.07
CA ASN A 192 -6.39 0.83 0.23
C ASN A 192 -4.92 0.45 0.07
N ILE A 193 -4.06 1.02 0.89
CA ILE A 193 -2.67 0.60 0.99
C ILE A 193 -2.28 0.43 2.45
N THR A 194 -1.74 -0.73 2.78
CA THR A 194 -1.18 -1.02 4.09
C THR A 194 0.34 -1.13 3.96
N PHE A 195 1.06 -0.23 4.61
CA PHE A 195 2.52 -0.25 4.69
C PHE A 195 2.96 -1.01 5.93
N LEU A 196 3.89 -1.95 5.80
CA LEU A 196 4.48 -2.68 6.91
C LEU A 196 5.90 -2.18 7.15
N LEU A 197 6.06 -1.43 8.25
CA LEU A 197 7.28 -0.72 8.61
C LEU A 197 8.02 -1.44 9.72
N ARG A 198 9.35 -1.51 9.64
CA ARG A 198 10.20 -1.97 10.73
C ARG A 198 10.01 -1.04 11.93
N ALA A 199 9.83 -1.63 13.10
CA ALA A 199 9.77 -0.91 14.36
C ALA A 199 10.69 -1.61 15.36
N ASP A 200 11.52 -0.85 16.05
CA ASP A 200 12.18 -1.37 17.26
C ASP A 200 11.11 -1.54 18.34
N ALA A 201 11.35 -2.43 19.31
CA ALA A 201 10.34 -2.86 20.31
C ALA A 201 9.77 -1.73 21.20
N ASN A 202 10.28 -0.50 21.08
CA ASN A 202 9.79 0.69 21.78
C ASN A 202 9.67 1.93 20.85
N ALA A 203 9.90 1.79 19.54
CA ALA A 203 9.90 2.94 18.65
C ALA A 203 8.49 3.53 18.50
N ASP A 204 7.48 2.67 18.39
CA ASP A 204 6.06 3.00 18.30
C ASP A 204 5.50 3.78 19.51
N VAL A 205 6.13 3.65 20.69
CA VAL A 205 5.79 4.44 21.90
C VAL A 205 6.62 5.72 22.05
N ASN A 206 7.73 5.87 21.32
CA ASN A 206 8.58 7.06 21.41
C ASN A 206 7.87 8.29 20.79
N PRO A 207 7.68 9.40 21.52
CA PRO A 207 6.96 10.57 21.02
C PRO A 207 7.53 11.16 19.72
N ALA A 208 8.85 11.19 19.55
CA ALA A 208 9.48 11.74 18.35
C ALA A 208 9.31 10.81 17.14
N TYR A 209 9.41 9.49 17.34
CA TYR A 209 9.08 8.53 16.28
C TYR A 209 7.60 8.63 15.90
N ARG A 210 6.70 8.73 16.88
CA ARG A 210 5.26 8.90 16.63
C ARG A 210 4.96 10.17 15.82
N GLN A 211 5.61 11.29 16.16
CA GLN A 211 5.46 12.54 15.41
C GLN A 211 5.98 12.38 13.97
N HIS A 212 7.16 11.77 13.79
CA HIS A 212 7.71 11.47 12.45
C HIS A 212 6.75 10.59 11.63
N LEU A 213 6.24 9.52 12.23
CA LEU A 213 5.30 8.61 11.60
C LEU A 213 3.99 9.33 11.24
N GLN A 214 3.47 10.18 12.12
CA GLN A 214 2.25 10.96 11.89
C GLN A 214 2.42 11.92 10.71
N THR A 215 3.53 12.65 10.62
CA THR A 215 3.84 13.53 9.48
C THR A 215 3.94 12.73 8.18
N TRP A 216 4.69 11.63 8.18
CA TRP A 216 4.82 10.81 6.98
C TRP A 216 3.48 10.20 6.55
N MET A 217 2.69 9.71 7.51
CA MET A 217 1.35 9.16 7.26
C MET A 217 0.42 10.24 6.67
N HIS A 218 0.48 11.47 7.18
CA HIS A 218 -0.28 12.60 6.67
C HIS A 218 0.06 12.89 5.20
N ASP A 219 1.35 13.09 4.91
CA ASP A 219 1.83 13.43 3.56
C ASP A 219 1.54 12.31 2.56
N THR A 220 1.73 11.06 2.97
CA THR A 220 1.45 9.87 2.16
C THR A 220 -0.05 9.75 1.87
N GLY A 221 -0.91 10.01 2.85
CA GLY A 221 -2.36 9.96 2.68
C GLY A 221 -2.88 11.06 1.76
N LEU A 222 -2.37 12.29 1.86
CA LEU A 222 -2.71 13.36 0.92
C LEU A 222 -2.33 13.01 -0.52
N ARG A 223 -1.19 12.34 -0.73
CA ARG A 223 -0.79 11.83 -2.05
C ARG A 223 -1.69 10.67 -2.48
N TRP A 224 -2.03 9.75 -1.59
CA TRP A 224 -2.95 8.66 -1.89
C TRP A 224 -4.34 9.17 -2.31
N MET A 225 -4.85 10.24 -1.69
CA MET A 225 -6.07 10.92 -2.11
C MET A 225 -6.00 11.45 -3.55
N LYS A 226 -4.86 12.01 -3.96
CA LYS A 226 -4.60 12.42 -5.35
C LYS A 226 -4.64 11.22 -6.31
N VAL A 227 -4.02 10.09 -5.93
CA VAL A 227 -4.09 8.84 -6.72
C VAL A 227 -5.54 8.39 -6.93
N VAL A 228 -6.34 8.38 -5.87
CA VAL A 228 -7.77 8.03 -5.94
C VAL A 228 -8.55 9.04 -6.80
N ASN A 229 -8.12 10.30 -6.83
CA ASN A 229 -8.67 11.32 -7.70
C ASN A 229 -8.18 11.24 -9.16
N ASN A 230 -7.35 10.25 -9.50
CA ASN A 230 -6.73 10.03 -10.82
C ASN A 230 -5.64 11.06 -11.20
N ASP A 231 -5.00 11.65 -10.19
CA ASP A 231 -3.86 12.54 -10.38
C ASP A 231 -2.54 11.75 -10.27
N ALA A 232 -1.58 12.08 -11.14
CA ALA A 232 -0.25 11.47 -11.07
C ALA A 232 0.52 12.08 -9.89
N THR A 233 0.89 11.24 -8.93
CA THR A 233 1.73 11.60 -7.80
C THR A 233 2.59 10.41 -7.42
N ASP A 234 3.79 10.68 -6.95
CA ASP A 234 4.68 9.72 -6.32
C ASP A 234 4.23 9.45 -4.87
N LEU A 235 4.52 8.24 -4.36
CA LEU A 235 4.38 7.91 -2.96
C LEU A 235 5.75 7.93 -2.27
N PRO A 236 5.93 8.73 -1.20
CA PRO A 236 7.19 8.79 -0.51
C PRO A 236 7.45 7.46 0.20
N GLY A 237 8.67 6.95 0.06
CA GLY A 237 9.16 5.93 0.98
C GLY A 237 9.26 6.54 2.40
N PRO A 238 8.94 5.78 3.46
CA PRO A 238 9.19 6.25 4.81
C PRO A 238 10.70 6.39 4.99
N ALA A 239 11.14 7.59 5.35
CA ALA A 239 12.53 7.82 5.72
C ALA A 239 12.84 7.06 7.01
N THR A 240 14.05 6.53 7.12
CA THR A 240 14.56 5.98 8.38
C THR A 240 14.57 7.07 9.44
N TYR A 241 13.80 6.87 10.52
CA TYR A 241 13.81 7.77 11.68
C TYR A 241 15.23 7.99 12.25
N TRP A 242 16.10 6.98 12.15
CA TRP A 242 17.48 7.06 12.63
C TRP A 242 18.46 7.80 11.70
N ALA A 243 18.07 8.14 10.46
CA ALA A 243 18.92 8.92 9.55
C ALA A 243 18.72 10.43 9.66
N SER A 244 17.74 10.89 10.44
CA SER A 244 17.68 12.28 10.89
C SER A 244 18.51 12.45 12.18
N LYS A 245 19.82 12.39 12.04
CA LYS A 245 20.80 12.94 12.99
C LYS A 245 21.92 13.64 12.24
#